data_AF-A0A0Q0EES8-F1
#
_entry.id   AF-A0A0Q0EES8-F1
#
_cell.length_a   1.000
_cell.length_b   1.000
_cell.length_c   1.000
_cell.angle_alpha   90.00
_cell.angle_beta   90.00
_cell.angle_gamma   90.00
#
_symmetry.space_group_name_H-M   'P 1'
#
loop_
_entity.id
_entity.type
_entity.pdbx_description
1 polymer ?
#
loop_
_entity_poly.entity_id
_entity_poly.type
_entity_poly.pdbx_seq_one_letter_code
_entity_poly.pdbx_strand_id
1 'polypeptide(L)'
;MTQTLSSLAITPTPLKPADTWPAASAALKRLDELRTLLAIELKAQPGPGEALLTALGGADVSERELEIFSLLQQTDDYWTDPGKNAESRRDRLVPALQRALRDEASVRIHERDLESGYLVCLPDSPDQSPALTYASLHVQLHDDEHVEMAGALAISEEQGRTLLMLPGLGIMGFATQALMLATLARWLNTATLQDALLNTMERRHQDQLFKIIQDADLYLEPFKAEDLQLQPVTTTPFMHVLDRLLNKQRNDIRHACERPDTEDRATRQALIQAAIDMRGLLGPAYMLELRELTNRQRQYHRSLPDWMKIASEADLQTYAWHLRHYDEAHAAMLSVLGAARPLQNILPKHVCAPGWPMTWAMIWTHAH
;
A
#
# COMPACT_ATOMS: atom_id res chain seq x y z
N MET A 1 45.81 -41.12 6.78
CA MET A 1 44.61 -40.82 5.99
C MET A 1 43.91 -39.64 6.64
N THR A 2 44.07 -38.45 6.08
CA THR A 2 43.45 -37.21 6.58
C THR A 2 42.54 -36.70 5.48
N GLN A 3 41.23 -36.82 5.68
CA GLN A 3 40.22 -36.26 4.79
C GLN A 3 40.25 -34.75 4.90
N THR A 4 40.65 -34.08 3.82
CA THR A 4 40.45 -32.65 3.62
C THR A 4 38.97 -32.42 3.30
N LEU A 5 38.25 -31.78 4.22
CA LEU A 5 36.90 -31.27 3.99
C LEU A 5 36.98 -30.14 2.96
N SER A 6 36.26 -30.30 1.84
CA SER A 6 36.13 -29.29 0.80
C SER A 6 35.49 -28.03 1.37
N SER A 7 36.14 -26.88 1.19
CA SER A 7 35.59 -25.57 1.50
C SER A 7 34.33 -25.34 0.64
N LEU A 8 33.17 -25.29 1.27
CA LEU A 8 31.93 -24.81 0.66
C LEU A 8 32.15 -23.35 0.24
N ALA A 9 32.38 -23.14 -1.05
CA ALA A 9 32.34 -21.82 -1.64
C ALA A 9 30.89 -21.32 -1.58
N ILE A 10 30.60 -20.47 -0.60
CA ILE A 10 29.35 -19.71 -0.55
C ILE A 10 29.45 -18.65 -1.64
N THR A 11 29.04 -19.00 -2.86
CA THR A 11 28.91 -18.04 -3.94
C THR A 11 27.77 -17.08 -3.56
N PRO A 12 28.01 -15.76 -3.50
CA PRO A 12 26.93 -14.81 -3.22
C PRO A 12 25.87 -14.98 -4.32
N THR A 13 24.66 -15.40 -3.92
CA THR A 13 23.59 -15.58 -4.88
C THR A 13 23.26 -14.22 -5.51
N PRO A 14 23.32 -14.08 -6.84
CA PRO A 14 23.08 -12.80 -7.50
C PRO A 14 21.67 -12.29 -7.18
N LEU A 15 21.59 -11.07 -6.67
CA LEU A 15 20.39 -10.47 -6.07
C LEU A 15 19.21 -10.32 -7.05
N LYS A 16 19.50 -10.32 -8.35
CA LYS A 16 18.51 -10.44 -9.42
C LYS A 16 18.90 -11.65 -10.26
N PRO A 17 18.12 -12.74 -10.25
CA PRO A 17 18.39 -13.86 -11.13
C PRO A 17 18.30 -13.35 -12.57
N ALA A 18 19.37 -13.50 -13.36
CA ALA A 18 19.38 -13.09 -14.76
C ALA A 18 18.26 -13.78 -15.54
N ASP A 19 17.92 -15.00 -15.14
CA ASP A 19 16.93 -15.85 -15.80
C ASP A 19 15.49 -15.34 -15.63
N THR A 20 15.17 -14.68 -14.50
CA THR A 20 13.81 -14.15 -14.24
C THR A 20 13.64 -12.68 -14.66
N TRP A 21 14.73 -12.02 -15.08
CA TRP A 21 14.72 -10.61 -15.47
C TRP A 21 13.80 -10.29 -16.66
N PRO A 22 13.78 -11.05 -17.78
CA PRO A 22 12.93 -10.72 -18.93
C PRO A 22 11.43 -10.76 -18.58
N ALA A 23 11.01 -11.78 -17.83
CA ALA A 23 9.63 -11.94 -17.39
C ALA A 23 9.21 -10.82 -16.42
N ALA A 24 10.06 -10.52 -15.42
CA ALA A 24 9.80 -9.47 -14.45
C ALA A 24 9.77 -8.07 -15.10
N SER A 25 10.65 -7.79 -16.07
CA SER A 25 10.66 -6.52 -16.80
C SER A 25 9.40 -6.35 -17.66
N ALA A 26 8.93 -7.42 -18.31
CA ALA A 26 7.69 -7.38 -19.08
C ALA A 26 6.46 -7.21 -18.19
N ALA A 27 6.42 -7.89 -17.05
CA ALA A 27 5.37 -7.75 -16.03
C ALA A 27 5.32 -6.32 -15.47
N LEU A 28 6.47 -5.74 -15.13
CA LEU A 28 6.54 -4.36 -14.64
C LEU A 28 6.03 -3.35 -15.68
N LYS A 29 6.33 -3.57 -16.96
CA LYS A 29 5.82 -2.73 -18.05
C LYS A 29 4.29 -2.79 -18.14
N ARG A 30 3.71 -3.99 -18.06
CA ARG A 30 2.24 -4.16 -18.07
C ARG A 30 1.57 -3.53 -16.85
N LEU A 31 2.18 -3.64 -15.67
CA LEU A 31 1.69 -2.96 -14.46
C LEU A 31 1.72 -1.43 -14.61
N ASP A 32 2.76 -0.88 -15.23
CA ASP A 32 2.89 0.56 -15.50
C ASP A 32 1.86 1.06 -16.54
N GLU A 33 1.62 0.26 -17.59
CA GLU A 33 0.56 0.50 -18.57
C GLU A 33 -0.82 0.50 -17.91
N LEU A 34 -1.10 -0.47 -17.04
CA LEU A 34 -2.36 -0.55 -16.28
C LEU A 34 -2.51 0.63 -15.31
N ARG A 35 -1.44 1.01 -14.59
CA ARG A 35 -1.43 2.21 -13.73
C ARG A 35 -1.85 3.46 -14.51
N THR A 36 -1.28 3.63 -15.70
CA THR A 36 -1.53 4.81 -16.54
C THR A 36 -2.96 4.82 -17.07
N LEU A 37 -3.46 3.66 -17.53
CA LEU A 37 -4.84 3.50 -17.99
C LEU A 37 -5.82 3.84 -16.86
N LEU A 38 -5.64 3.23 -15.68
CA LEU A 38 -6.52 3.45 -14.53
C LEU A 38 -6.49 4.89 -14.04
N ALA A 39 -5.33 5.55 -14.04
CA ALA A 39 -5.26 6.97 -13.69
C ALA A 39 -6.05 7.85 -14.68
N ILE A 40 -6.13 7.47 -15.96
CA ILE A 40 -6.94 8.18 -16.96
C ILE A 40 -8.43 7.94 -16.73
N GLU A 41 -8.84 6.68 -16.49
CA GLU A 41 -10.25 6.36 -16.23
C GLU A 41 -10.73 6.98 -14.90
N LEU A 42 -9.93 6.92 -13.83
CA LEU A 42 -10.27 7.59 -12.55
C LEU A 42 -10.45 9.11 -12.72
N LYS A 43 -9.60 9.77 -13.51
CA LYS A 43 -9.74 11.22 -13.81
C LYS A 43 -10.93 11.55 -14.70
N ALA A 44 -11.42 10.59 -15.49
CA ALA A 44 -12.55 10.78 -16.40
C ALA A 44 -13.90 10.48 -15.73
N GLN A 45 -13.91 10.03 -14.48
CA GLN A 45 -15.14 9.83 -13.72
C GLN A 45 -15.89 11.15 -13.50
N PRO A 46 -17.23 11.07 -13.34
CA PRO A 46 -18.03 12.23 -12.97
C PRO A 46 -17.57 12.77 -11.61
N GLY A 47 -17.13 14.02 -11.61
CA GLY A 47 -16.76 14.75 -10.40
C GLY A 47 -17.95 15.46 -9.74
N PRO A 48 -17.74 16.07 -8.56
CA PRO A 48 -18.78 16.87 -7.90
C PRO A 48 -19.17 18.08 -8.76
N GLY A 49 -20.42 18.11 -9.20
CA GLY A 49 -20.97 19.24 -9.97
C GLY A 49 -21.27 20.46 -9.10
N GLU A 50 -21.39 21.63 -9.74
CA GLU A 50 -21.75 22.89 -9.08
C GLU A 50 -23.12 22.84 -8.39
N ALA A 51 -24.08 22.11 -8.97
CA ALA A 51 -25.41 21.89 -8.41
C ALA A 51 -25.33 21.15 -7.06
N LEU A 52 -24.62 20.01 -7.02
CA LEU A 52 -24.35 19.27 -5.80
C LEU A 52 -23.67 20.14 -4.74
N LEU A 53 -22.60 20.86 -5.08
CA LEU A 53 -21.89 21.70 -4.11
C LEU A 53 -22.78 22.80 -3.53
N THR A 54 -23.71 23.33 -4.33
CA THR A 54 -24.71 24.31 -3.89
C THR A 54 -25.76 23.67 -3.00
N ALA A 55 -26.33 22.52 -3.39
CA ALA A 55 -27.33 21.78 -2.62
C ALA A 55 -26.80 21.32 -1.26
N LEU A 56 -25.54 20.89 -1.18
CA LEU A 56 -24.87 20.53 0.08
C LEU A 56 -24.69 21.73 1.02
N GLY A 57 -24.66 22.96 0.50
CA GLY A 57 -24.62 24.20 1.30
C GLY A 57 -26.00 24.75 1.65
N GLY A 58 -27.05 24.23 1.03
CA GLY A 58 -28.44 24.62 1.27
C GLY A 58 -29.07 23.91 2.48
N ALA A 59 -30.22 24.43 2.92
CA ALA A 59 -31.00 23.84 4.00
C ALA A 59 -32.01 22.77 3.52
N ASP A 60 -32.22 22.63 2.21
CA ASP A 60 -33.16 21.68 1.64
C ASP A 60 -32.56 20.27 1.56
N VAL A 61 -33.02 19.40 2.47
CA VAL A 61 -32.60 18.00 2.55
C VAL A 61 -33.01 17.22 1.28
N SER A 62 -34.13 17.57 0.65
CA SER A 62 -34.63 16.83 -0.52
C SER A 62 -33.79 17.11 -1.76
N GLU A 63 -33.44 18.38 -1.99
CA GLU A 63 -32.52 18.79 -3.06
C GLU A 63 -31.13 18.17 -2.84
N ARG A 64 -30.66 18.15 -1.59
CA ARG A 64 -29.41 17.51 -1.20
C ARG A 64 -29.38 16.02 -1.54
N GLU A 65 -30.38 15.25 -1.11
CA GLU A 65 -30.44 13.80 -1.38
C GLU A 65 -30.56 13.50 -2.88
N LEU A 66 -31.29 14.33 -3.63
CA LEU A 66 -31.43 14.18 -5.09
C LEU A 66 -30.07 14.33 -5.79
N GLU A 67 -29.32 15.37 -5.47
CA GLU A 67 -28.01 15.62 -6.08
C GLU A 67 -26.97 14.56 -5.67
N ILE A 68 -27.00 14.10 -4.41
CA ILE A 68 -26.15 12.97 -3.96
C ILE A 68 -26.48 11.73 -4.77
N PHE A 69 -27.77 11.39 -4.91
CA PHE A 69 -28.20 10.23 -5.68
C PHE A 69 -27.78 10.34 -7.16
N SER A 70 -27.92 11.53 -7.75
CA SER A 70 -27.50 11.83 -9.13
C SER A 70 -26.00 11.56 -9.33
N LEU A 71 -25.14 12.05 -8.43
CA LEU A 71 -23.70 11.77 -8.50
C LEU A 71 -23.41 10.27 -8.38
N LEU A 72 -24.00 9.59 -7.39
CA LEU A 72 -23.76 8.16 -7.18
C LEU A 72 -24.20 7.34 -8.41
N GLN A 73 -25.35 7.69 -9.00
CA GLN A 73 -25.83 7.04 -10.21
C GLN A 73 -24.88 7.31 -11.40
N GLN A 74 -24.40 8.54 -11.58
CA GLN A 74 -23.42 8.84 -12.63
C GLN A 74 -22.12 8.02 -12.46
N THR A 75 -21.66 7.83 -11.23
CA THR A 75 -20.50 6.99 -10.93
C THR A 75 -20.77 5.51 -11.27
N ASP A 76 -21.93 4.97 -10.91
CA ASP A 76 -22.31 3.59 -11.25
C ASP A 76 -22.45 3.41 -12.78
N ASP A 77 -23.11 4.35 -13.44
CA ASP A 77 -23.32 4.37 -14.89
C ASP A 77 -21.98 4.44 -15.61
N TYR A 78 -21.01 5.23 -15.11
CA TYR A 78 -19.68 5.30 -15.70
C TYR A 78 -18.97 3.94 -15.77
N TRP A 79 -19.06 3.15 -14.70
CA TRP A 79 -18.43 1.82 -14.63
C TRP A 79 -19.17 0.75 -15.44
N THR A 80 -20.50 0.87 -15.54
CA THR A 80 -21.37 -0.10 -16.21
C THR A 80 -21.66 0.23 -17.67
N ASP A 81 -21.41 1.46 -18.12
CA ASP A 81 -21.60 1.92 -19.49
C ASP A 81 -20.87 0.98 -20.47
N PRO A 82 -21.61 0.23 -21.31
CA PRO A 82 -21.04 -0.60 -22.33
C PRO A 82 -20.50 0.35 -23.40
N GLY A 83 -19.18 0.54 -23.40
CA GLY A 83 -18.52 1.42 -24.36
C GLY A 83 -18.73 0.93 -25.81
N LYS A 84 -18.00 1.53 -26.76
CA LYS A 84 -18.14 1.22 -28.21
C LYS A 84 -17.97 -0.26 -28.58
N ASN A 85 -17.37 -1.07 -27.72
CA ASN A 85 -17.12 -2.50 -27.93
C ASN A 85 -18.12 -3.43 -27.23
N ALA A 86 -19.23 -2.90 -26.67
CA ALA A 86 -20.25 -3.63 -25.90
C ALA A 86 -19.76 -4.29 -24.59
N GLU A 87 -18.49 -4.09 -24.21
CA GLU A 87 -17.96 -4.45 -22.89
C GLU A 87 -17.98 -3.24 -21.96
N SER A 88 -18.47 -3.42 -20.72
CA SER A 88 -18.42 -2.38 -19.71
C SER A 88 -16.97 -2.11 -19.27
N ARG A 89 -16.71 -0.96 -18.64
CA ARG A 89 -15.41 -0.71 -17.99
C ARG A 89 -15.13 -1.76 -16.92
N ARG A 90 -16.16 -2.11 -16.13
CA ARG A 90 -16.11 -3.16 -15.11
C ARG A 90 -15.63 -4.50 -15.68
N ASP A 91 -16.21 -4.96 -16.80
CA ASP A 91 -15.84 -6.25 -17.41
C ASP A 91 -14.40 -6.29 -17.91
N ARG A 92 -13.88 -5.16 -18.40
CA ARG A 92 -12.47 -5.04 -18.83
C ARG A 92 -11.50 -5.03 -17.64
N LEU A 93 -11.92 -4.54 -16.48
CA LEU A 93 -11.07 -4.43 -15.30
C LEU A 93 -10.83 -5.76 -14.59
N VAL A 94 -11.82 -6.64 -14.54
CA VAL A 94 -11.70 -7.96 -13.87
C VAL A 94 -10.50 -8.78 -14.39
N PRO A 95 -10.35 -9.05 -15.70
CA PRO A 95 -9.19 -9.79 -16.20
C PRO A 95 -7.89 -8.99 -16.09
N ALA A 96 -7.96 -7.65 -16.10
CA ALA A 96 -6.81 -6.79 -15.91
C ALA A 96 -6.27 -6.88 -14.47
N LEU A 97 -7.13 -6.90 -13.46
CA LEU A 97 -6.77 -7.09 -12.05
C LEU A 97 -6.16 -8.48 -11.81
N GLN A 98 -6.77 -9.52 -12.38
CA GLN A 98 -6.22 -10.88 -12.29
C GLN A 98 -4.84 -10.98 -12.93
N ARG A 99 -4.63 -10.34 -14.08
CA ARG A 99 -3.31 -10.29 -14.75
C ARG A 99 -2.31 -9.48 -13.93
N ALA A 100 -2.72 -8.34 -13.38
CA ALA A 100 -1.88 -7.51 -12.54
C ALA A 100 -1.37 -8.27 -11.31
N LEU A 101 -2.21 -9.12 -10.72
CA LEU A 101 -1.82 -9.96 -9.58
C LEU A 101 -0.69 -10.93 -9.93
N ARG A 102 -0.76 -11.58 -11.10
CA ARG A 102 0.30 -12.47 -11.60
C ARG A 102 1.56 -11.71 -11.98
N ASP A 103 1.40 -10.56 -12.60
CA ASP A 103 2.52 -9.69 -12.96
C ASP A 103 3.25 -9.21 -11.69
N GLU A 104 2.52 -8.85 -10.64
CA GLU A 104 3.09 -8.51 -9.33
C GLU A 104 3.85 -9.70 -8.72
N ALA A 105 3.26 -10.90 -8.72
CA ALA A 105 3.93 -12.11 -8.23
C ALA A 105 5.24 -12.38 -8.98
N SER A 106 5.24 -12.25 -10.30
CA SER A 106 6.44 -12.41 -11.12
C SER A 106 7.54 -11.42 -10.73
N VAL A 107 7.18 -10.16 -10.48
CA VAL A 107 8.13 -9.13 -10.04
C VAL A 107 8.64 -9.41 -8.63
N ARG A 108 7.76 -9.72 -7.66
CA ARG A 108 8.17 -10.01 -6.28
C ARG A 108 9.04 -11.26 -6.16
N ILE A 109 8.77 -12.29 -6.97
CA ILE A 109 9.62 -13.50 -7.03
C ILE A 109 11.01 -13.16 -7.57
N HIS A 110 11.09 -12.34 -8.62
CA HIS A 110 12.37 -11.87 -9.14
C HIS A 110 13.16 -11.06 -8.10
N GLU A 111 12.46 -10.27 -7.28
CA GLU A 111 13.04 -9.46 -6.20
C GLU A 111 13.31 -10.25 -4.91
N ARG A 112 12.93 -11.55 -4.86
CA ARG A 112 13.00 -12.45 -3.71
C ARG A 112 12.15 -12.02 -2.51
N ASP A 113 11.08 -11.28 -2.78
CA ASP A 113 10.09 -10.85 -1.78
C ASP A 113 8.92 -11.82 -1.65
N LEU A 114 8.81 -12.75 -2.59
CA LEU A 114 7.84 -13.82 -2.60
C LEU A 114 8.51 -15.11 -3.09
N GLU A 115 8.25 -16.22 -2.42
CA GLU A 115 8.73 -17.52 -2.90
C GLU A 115 7.93 -17.98 -4.12
N SER A 116 8.60 -18.62 -5.10
CA SER A 116 7.93 -19.11 -6.32
C SER A 116 6.83 -20.14 -6.04
N GLY A 117 6.90 -20.80 -4.88
CA GLY A 117 5.88 -21.75 -4.42
C GLY A 117 4.48 -21.15 -4.24
N TYR A 118 4.35 -19.83 -4.10
CA TYR A 118 3.06 -19.16 -4.00
C TYR A 118 2.35 -18.94 -5.35
N LEU A 119 3.03 -19.21 -6.49
CA LEU A 119 2.39 -19.15 -7.80
C LEU A 119 1.28 -20.21 -7.97
N VAL A 120 1.29 -21.27 -7.16
CA VAL A 120 0.21 -22.27 -7.14
C VAL A 120 -1.13 -21.67 -6.74
N CYS A 121 -1.12 -20.57 -5.97
CA CYS A 121 -2.33 -19.81 -5.61
C CYS A 121 -2.80 -18.87 -6.73
N LEU A 122 -2.06 -18.75 -7.84
CA LEU A 122 -2.36 -17.88 -8.99
C LEU A 122 -2.32 -18.63 -10.34
N PRO A 123 -3.07 -19.74 -10.48
CA PRO A 123 -2.99 -20.64 -11.63
C PRO A 123 -3.39 -19.93 -12.93
N ASP A 124 -2.72 -20.21 -14.05
CA ASP A 124 -2.95 -19.53 -15.34
C ASP A 124 -4.36 -19.74 -15.91
N SER A 125 -4.97 -20.89 -15.62
CA SER A 125 -6.36 -21.24 -15.99
C SER A 125 -7.09 -21.88 -14.80
N PRO A 126 -8.38 -21.57 -14.58
CA PRO A 126 -9.18 -22.21 -13.53
C PRO A 126 -9.21 -23.75 -13.66
N ASP A 127 -9.12 -24.27 -14.89
CA ASP A 127 -9.20 -25.72 -15.18
C ASP A 127 -7.93 -26.50 -14.83
N GLN A 128 -6.82 -25.82 -14.49
CA GLN A 128 -5.50 -26.43 -14.26
C GLN A 128 -5.11 -26.52 -12.77
N SER A 129 -6.03 -26.21 -11.86
CA SER A 129 -5.67 -25.84 -10.49
C SER A 129 -5.98 -26.92 -9.45
N PRO A 130 -5.19 -27.03 -8.36
CA PRO A 130 -5.65 -27.67 -7.13
C PRO A 130 -6.93 -26.99 -6.61
N ALA A 131 -7.64 -27.61 -5.66
CA ALA A 131 -8.81 -27.01 -5.03
C ALA A 131 -8.42 -25.75 -4.24
N LEU A 132 -8.46 -24.59 -4.90
CA LEU A 132 -8.19 -23.29 -4.29
C LEU A 132 -9.44 -22.80 -3.55
N THR A 133 -9.22 -22.27 -2.36
CA THR A 133 -10.25 -21.58 -1.58
C THR A 133 -10.02 -20.08 -1.65
N TYR A 134 -11.09 -19.34 -1.93
CA TYR A 134 -11.09 -17.89 -1.98
C TYR A 134 -11.92 -17.37 -0.82
N ALA A 135 -11.35 -16.45 -0.04
CA ALA A 135 -12.05 -15.83 1.08
C ALA A 135 -11.84 -14.32 1.08
N SER A 136 -12.88 -13.56 1.45
CA SER A 136 -12.73 -12.15 1.77
C SER A 136 -12.42 -11.96 3.25
N LEU A 137 -11.74 -10.86 3.56
CA LEU A 137 -11.25 -10.55 4.90
C LEU A 137 -12.21 -9.58 5.59
N HIS A 138 -12.62 -9.92 6.81
CA HIS A 138 -13.49 -9.12 7.65
C HIS A 138 -12.81 -8.81 8.97
N VAL A 139 -13.07 -7.61 9.49
CA VAL A 139 -12.61 -7.16 10.81
C VAL A 139 -13.83 -6.89 11.68
N GLN A 140 -13.83 -7.44 12.88
CA GLN A 140 -14.79 -7.13 13.92
C GLN A 140 -14.41 -5.80 14.57
N LEU A 141 -15.28 -4.80 14.46
CA LEU A 141 -15.10 -3.50 15.13
C LEU A 141 -15.87 -3.41 16.45
N HIS A 142 -17.02 -4.08 16.52
CA HIS A 142 -17.88 -4.19 17.71
C HIS A 142 -18.46 -5.61 17.78
N ASP A 143 -19.06 -5.99 18.92
CA ASP A 143 -19.58 -7.33 19.18
C ASP A 143 -20.49 -7.89 18.07
N ASP A 144 -21.27 -7.02 17.40
CA ASP A 144 -22.21 -7.39 16.32
C ASP A 144 -21.84 -6.84 14.93
N GLU A 145 -20.70 -6.15 14.77
CA GLU A 145 -20.34 -5.48 13.52
C GLU A 145 -19.03 -6.02 12.91
N HIS A 146 -19.19 -6.85 11.88
CA HIS A 146 -18.11 -7.30 11.00
C HIS A 146 -18.09 -6.44 9.74
N VAL A 147 -16.95 -5.79 9.51
CA VAL A 147 -16.73 -4.94 8.35
C VAL A 147 -15.78 -5.64 7.39
N GLU A 148 -16.21 -5.78 6.13
CA GLU A 148 -15.37 -6.33 5.07
C GLU A 148 -14.29 -5.33 4.65
N MET A 149 -13.05 -5.79 4.56
CA MET A 149 -11.95 -5.06 3.94
C MET A 149 -12.12 -5.11 2.41
N ALA A 150 -12.54 -3.99 1.83
CA ALA A 150 -12.92 -3.94 0.43
C ALA A 150 -11.75 -4.29 -0.49
N GLY A 151 -11.98 -5.29 -1.35
CA GLY A 151 -11.00 -5.79 -2.30
C GLY A 151 -9.89 -6.64 -1.72
N ALA A 152 -9.88 -6.91 -0.40
CA ALA A 152 -8.98 -7.88 0.20
C ALA A 152 -9.39 -9.30 -0.19
N LEU A 153 -8.44 -10.12 -0.66
CA LEU A 153 -8.70 -11.49 -1.09
C LEU A 153 -7.61 -12.42 -0.58
N ALA A 154 -7.99 -13.41 0.21
CA ALA A 154 -7.14 -14.52 0.61
C ALA A 154 -7.38 -15.71 -0.33
N ILE A 155 -6.30 -16.21 -0.95
CA ILE A 155 -6.31 -17.36 -1.85
C ILE A 155 -5.47 -18.45 -1.21
N SER A 156 -6.10 -19.55 -0.80
CA SER A 156 -5.39 -20.64 -0.13
C SER A 156 -5.44 -21.94 -0.90
N GLU A 157 -4.31 -22.61 -0.96
CA GLU A 157 -4.18 -23.99 -1.43
C GLU A 157 -4.55 -24.96 -0.29
N GLU A 158 -5.06 -26.14 -0.65
CA GLU A 158 -5.34 -27.25 0.27
C GLU A 158 -4.15 -27.64 1.18
N GLN A 159 -2.91 -27.45 0.71
CA GLN A 159 -1.68 -27.72 1.46
C GLN A 159 -1.30 -26.61 2.47
N GLY A 160 -2.14 -25.59 2.61
CA GLY A 160 -2.06 -24.58 3.67
C GLY A 160 -1.41 -23.26 3.26
N ARG A 161 -0.72 -23.18 2.11
CA ARG A 161 -0.16 -21.90 1.62
C ARG A 161 -1.28 -20.93 1.31
N THR A 162 -1.14 -19.70 1.80
CA THR A 162 -2.11 -18.63 1.62
C THR A 162 -1.44 -17.43 0.99
N LEU A 163 -1.97 -16.96 -0.13
CA LEU A 163 -1.63 -15.68 -0.72
C LEU A 163 -2.70 -14.66 -0.36
N LEU A 164 -2.30 -13.56 0.27
CA LEU A 164 -3.17 -12.43 0.56
C LEU A 164 -2.91 -11.32 -0.45
N MET A 165 -3.98 -10.86 -1.10
CA MET A 165 -3.99 -9.64 -1.89
C MET A 165 -4.66 -8.53 -1.08
N LEU A 166 -3.93 -7.44 -0.84
CA LEU A 166 -4.47 -6.23 -0.24
C LEU A 166 -4.36 -5.06 -1.23
N PRO A 167 -5.49 -4.43 -1.61
CA PRO A 167 -5.46 -3.24 -2.44
C PRO A 167 -4.56 -2.15 -1.85
N GLY A 168 -3.76 -1.52 -2.71
CA GLY A 168 -2.74 -0.55 -2.30
C GLY A 168 -1.43 -1.17 -1.78
N LEU A 169 -1.47 -2.23 -0.99
CA LEU A 169 -0.25 -2.85 -0.41
C LEU A 169 0.38 -3.93 -1.32
N GLY A 170 -0.44 -4.58 -2.14
CA GLY A 170 -0.04 -5.67 -3.03
C GLY A 170 -0.20 -7.05 -2.40
N ILE A 171 0.62 -8.01 -2.84
CA ILE A 171 0.52 -9.43 -2.45
C ILE A 171 1.53 -9.87 -1.40
N MET A 172 1.10 -10.75 -0.50
CA MET A 172 1.92 -11.34 0.54
C MET A 172 1.65 -12.84 0.65
N GLY A 173 2.71 -13.64 0.75
CA GLY A 173 2.64 -15.08 0.95
C GLY A 173 2.75 -15.43 2.43
N PHE A 174 1.88 -16.33 2.89
CA PHE A 174 1.86 -16.86 4.25
C PHE A 174 1.84 -18.39 4.23
N ALA A 175 2.58 -18.99 5.16
CA ALA A 175 2.65 -20.43 5.28
C ALA A 175 1.30 -21.07 5.68
N THR A 176 0.47 -20.34 6.44
CA THR A 176 -0.88 -20.76 6.86
C THR A 176 -1.81 -19.55 6.98
N GLN A 177 -3.13 -19.79 6.87
CA GLN A 177 -4.16 -18.77 7.15
C GLN A 177 -4.06 -18.21 8.58
N ALA A 178 -3.77 -19.07 9.57
CA ALA A 178 -3.64 -18.63 10.96
C ALA A 178 -2.47 -17.63 11.14
N LEU A 179 -1.33 -17.89 10.48
CA LEU A 179 -0.19 -16.97 10.51
C LEU A 179 -0.51 -15.64 9.82
N MET A 180 -1.27 -15.69 8.72
CA MET A 180 -1.77 -14.48 8.04
C MET A 180 -2.61 -13.63 9.00
N LEU A 181 -3.63 -14.21 9.65
CA LEU A 181 -4.51 -13.47 10.56
C LEU A 181 -3.74 -12.91 11.77
N ALA A 182 -2.85 -13.68 12.38
CA ALA A 182 -2.01 -13.18 13.47
C ALA A 182 -1.10 -12.01 13.04
N THR A 183 -0.58 -12.06 11.81
CA THR A 183 0.25 -10.97 11.27
C THR A 183 -0.56 -9.71 11.02
N LEU A 184 -1.76 -9.85 10.45
CA LEU A 184 -2.66 -8.72 10.20
C LEU A 184 -3.14 -8.06 11.49
N ALA A 185 -3.46 -8.84 12.52
CA ALA A 185 -3.82 -8.31 13.84
C ALA A 185 -2.67 -7.46 14.42
N ARG A 186 -1.42 -7.93 14.28
CA ARG A 186 -0.24 -7.15 14.69
C ARG A 186 -0.10 -5.84 13.91
N TRP A 187 -0.35 -5.86 12.60
CA TRP A 187 -0.29 -4.66 11.77
C TRP A 187 -1.39 -3.65 12.10
N LEU A 188 -2.60 -4.11 12.41
CA LEU A 188 -3.69 -3.24 12.88
C LEU A 188 -3.37 -2.53 14.20
N ASN A 189 -2.55 -3.15 15.05
CA ASN A 189 -2.06 -2.54 16.29
C ASN A 189 -0.79 -1.70 16.12
N THR A 190 -0.22 -1.64 14.92
CA THR A 190 0.99 -0.87 14.63
C THR A 190 0.61 0.43 13.95
N ALA A 191 0.79 1.57 14.63
CA ALA A 191 0.31 2.88 14.17
C ALA A 191 0.73 3.23 12.73
N THR A 192 1.92 2.84 12.28
CA THR A 192 2.42 3.12 10.92
C THR A 192 1.78 2.25 9.83
N LEU A 193 1.25 1.08 10.18
CA LEU A 193 0.67 0.10 9.24
C LEU A 193 -0.85 0.08 9.30
N GLN A 194 -1.42 0.50 10.43
CA GLN A 194 -2.86 0.55 10.67
C GLN A 194 -3.58 1.36 9.59
N ASP A 195 -3.10 2.58 9.28
CA ASP A 195 -3.73 3.44 8.27
C ASP A 195 -3.83 2.80 6.89
N ALA A 196 -2.80 2.05 6.47
CA ALA A 196 -2.78 1.39 5.18
C ALA A 196 -3.79 0.24 5.10
N LEU A 197 -3.96 -0.51 6.20
CA LEU A 197 -4.97 -1.56 6.30
C LEU A 197 -6.37 -0.99 6.38
N LEU A 198 -6.59 0.00 7.25
CA LEU A 198 -7.89 0.66 7.42
C LEU A 198 -8.34 1.39 6.15
N ASN A 199 -7.42 1.81 5.28
CA ASN A 199 -7.78 2.41 3.98
C ASN A 199 -8.68 1.50 3.14
N THR A 200 -8.60 0.17 3.31
CA THR A 200 -9.48 -0.81 2.63
C THR A 200 -10.90 -0.83 3.19
N MET A 201 -11.15 -0.29 4.38
CA MET A 201 -12.48 -0.18 4.99
C MET A 201 -13.18 1.09 4.54
N GLU A 202 -14.50 1.16 4.64
CA GLU A 202 -15.27 2.37 4.32
C GLU A 202 -14.90 3.55 5.22
N ARG A 203 -14.95 4.76 4.67
CA ARG A 203 -14.50 5.99 5.32
C ARG A 203 -15.26 6.30 6.59
N ARG A 204 -16.55 5.93 6.66
CA ARG A 204 -17.37 6.06 7.87
C ARG A 204 -16.75 5.34 9.08
N HIS A 205 -16.23 4.14 8.85
CA HIS A 205 -15.61 3.30 9.89
C HIS A 205 -14.24 3.83 10.28
N GLN A 206 -13.46 4.28 9.28
CA GLN A 206 -12.17 4.93 9.53
C GLN A 206 -12.33 6.19 10.39
N ASP A 207 -13.28 7.07 10.05
CA ASP A 207 -13.51 8.32 10.79
C ASP A 207 -14.04 8.04 12.21
N GLN A 208 -14.84 6.98 12.42
CA GLN A 208 -15.27 6.55 13.75
C GLN A 208 -14.10 6.03 14.59
N LEU A 209 -13.27 5.14 14.05
CA LEU A 209 -12.07 4.65 14.73
C LEU A 209 -11.10 5.78 15.05
N PHE A 210 -10.94 6.72 14.13
CA PHE A 210 -10.09 7.90 14.35
C PHE A 210 -10.62 8.77 15.48
N LYS A 211 -11.94 8.97 15.59
CA LYS A 211 -12.55 9.67 16.73
C LYS A 211 -12.26 8.97 18.06
N ILE A 212 -12.38 7.64 18.10
CA ILE A 212 -12.08 6.84 19.30
C ILE A 212 -10.60 6.98 19.68
N ILE A 213 -9.69 6.88 18.71
CA ILE A 213 -8.23 6.96 18.95
C ILE A 213 -7.81 8.36 19.42
N GLN A 214 -8.49 9.41 18.98
CA GLN A 214 -8.19 10.80 19.37
C GLN A 214 -8.80 11.21 20.70
N ASP A 215 -9.88 10.55 21.13
CA ASP A 215 -10.54 10.84 22.40
C ASP A 215 -9.71 10.26 23.56
N ALA A 216 -9.31 11.12 24.50
CA ALA A 216 -8.50 10.72 25.64
C ALA A 216 -9.26 9.83 26.63
N ASP A 217 -10.60 9.86 26.60
CA ASP A 217 -11.46 9.10 27.50
C ASP A 217 -11.89 7.74 26.90
N LEU A 218 -11.62 7.51 25.61
CA LEU A 218 -11.95 6.26 24.93
C LEU A 218 -10.67 5.43 24.70
N TYR A 219 -10.80 4.12 24.90
CA TYR A 219 -9.72 3.18 24.64
C TYR A 219 -10.18 2.16 23.62
N LEU A 220 -9.48 2.10 22.48
CA LEU A 220 -9.67 1.04 21.50
C LEU A 220 -8.90 -0.19 21.98
N GLU A 221 -9.62 -1.29 22.22
CA GLU A 221 -8.98 -2.56 22.55
C GLU A 221 -8.09 -3.03 21.40
N PRO A 222 -6.92 -3.63 21.68
CA PRO A 222 -6.02 -4.08 20.64
C PRO A 222 -6.65 -5.24 19.85
N PHE A 223 -6.58 -5.16 18.53
CA PHE A 223 -7.09 -6.20 17.63
C PHE A 223 -6.34 -7.51 17.85
N LYS A 224 -7.09 -8.60 17.90
CA LYS A 224 -6.59 -9.96 17.98
C LYS A 224 -6.89 -10.71 16.69
N ALA A 225 -6.31 -11.90 16.56
CA ALA A 225 -6.57 -12.76 15.41
C ALA A 225 -8.03 -13.26 15.36
N GLU A 226 -8.72 -13.32 16.52
CA GLU A 226 -10.15 -13.69 16.62
C GLU A 226 -11.09 -12.65 16.02
N ASP A 227 -10.68 -11.37 16.03
CA ASP A 227 -11.43 -10.27 15.43
C ASP A 227 -11.34 -10.27 13.90
N LEU A 228 -10.41 -11.05 13.34
CA LEU A 228 -10.22 -11.18 11.90
C LEU A 228 -10.83 -12.48 11.39
N GLN A 229 -11.82 -12.36 10.51
CA GLN A 229 -12.56 -13.50 9.98
C GLN A 229 -12.42 -13.60 8.46
N LEU A 230 -12.29 -14.85 7.99
CA LEU A 230 -12.29 -15.17 6.57
C LEU A 230 -13.67 -15.71 6.18
N GLN A 231 -14.33 -15.05 5.24
CA GLN A 231 -15.61 -15.49 4.71
C GLN A 231 -15.44 -16.05 3.29
N PRO A 232 -15.96 -17.25 2.99
CA PRO A 232 -15.78 -17.87 1.68
C PRO A 232 -16.48 -17.05 0.59
N VAL A 233 -15.78 -16.81 -0.52
CA VAL A 233 -16.33 -16.14 -1.69
C VAL A 233 -16.99 -17.18 -2.59
N THR A 234 -18.31 -17.08 -2.74
CA THR A 234 -19.12 -18.03 -3.54
C THR A 234 -19.25 -17.62 -5.01
N THR A 235 -18.99 -16.35 -5.33
CA THR A 235 -18.98 -15.81 -6.68
C THR A 235 -17.58 -15.90 -7.29
N THR A 236 -17.41 -15.45 -8.54
CA THR A 236 -16.07 -15.35 -9.12
C THR A 236 -15.23 -14.34 -8.32
N PRO A 237 -14.02 -14.72 -7.85
CA PRO A 237 -13.31 -13.98 -6.82
C PRO A 237 -12.92 -12.56 -7.24
N PHE A 238 -12.48 -12.37 -8.48
CA PHE A 238 -12.08 -11.05 -8.97
C PHE A 238 -13.26 -10.12 -9.29
N MET A 239 -14.43 -10.67 -9.63
CA MET A 239 -15.64 -9.84 -9.70
C MET A 239 -16.06 -9.40 -8.31
N HIS A 240 -16.04 -10.30 -7.31
CA HIS A 240 -16.32 -9.96 -5.92
C HIS A 240 -15.41 -8.83 -5.41
N VAL A 241 -14.10 -8.94 -5.63
CA VAL A 241 -13.11 -7.91 -5.27
C VAL A 241 -13.46 -6.56 -5.88
N LEU A 242 -13.73 -6.52 -7.19
CA LEU A 242 -14.05 -5.28 -7.89
C LEU A 242 -15.36 -4.68 -7.37
N ASP A 243 -16.38 -5.50 -7.17
CA ASP A 243 -17.67 -5.05 -6.67
C ASP A 243 -17.57 -4.47 -5.25
N ARG A 244 -16.76 -5.07 -4.39
CA ARG A 244 -16.50 -4.52 -3.05
C ARG A 244 -15.75 -3.19 -3.10
N LEU A 245 -14.79 -3.03 -4.01
CA LEU A 245 -14.10 -1.76 -4.20
C LEU A 245 -15.05 -0.67 -4.74
N LEU A 246 -15.91 -0.99 -5.71
CA LEU A 246 -16.89 -0.04 -6.26
C LEU A 246 -17.96 0.33 -5.22
N ASN A 247 -18.44 -0.65 -4.44
CA ASN A 247 -19.37 -0.38 -3.33
C ASN A 247 -18.73 0.52 -2.27
N LYS A 248 -17.46 0.30 -1.93
CA LYS A 248 -16.71 1.20 -1.04
C LYS A 248 -16.62 2.61 -1.62
N GLN A 249 -16.29 2.75 -2.90
CA GLN A 249 -16.24 4.06 -3.57
C GLN A 249 -17.58 4.80 -3.43
N ARG A 250 -18.68 4.10 -3.74
CA ARG A 250 -20.04 4.64 -3.61
C ARG A 250 -20.35 5.10 -2.18
N ASN A 251 -20.03 4.29 -1.18
CA ASN A 251 -20.28 4.58 0.23
C ASN A 251 -19.40 5.73 0.74
N ASP A 252 -18.15 5.81 0.29
CA ASP A 252 -17.23 6.89 0.64
C ASP A 252 -17.67 8.23 0.03
N ILE A 253 -18.17 8.24 -1.22
CA ILE A 253 -18.74 9.43 -1.85
C ILE A 253 -19.96 9.90 -1.06
N ARG A 254 -20.87 8.99 -0.71
CA ARG A 254 -22.05 9.31 0.09
C ARG A 254 -21.67 9.91 1.45
N HIS A 255 -20.73 9.27 2.15
CA HIS A 255 -20.25 9.76 3.45
C HIS A 255 -19.56 11.12 3.35
N ALA A 256 -18.78 11.37 2.29
CA ALA A 256 -18.17 12.67 2.04
C ALA A 256 -19.22 13.78 1.80
N CYS A 257 -20.33 13.44 1.14
CA CYS A 257 -21.44 14.36 0.91
C CYS A 257 -22.27 14.64 2.19
N GLU A 258 -22.48 13.63 3.04
CA GLU A 258 -23.31 13.74 4.25
C GLU A 258 -22.60 14.40 5.44
N ARG A 259 -21.29 14.72 5.30
CA ARG A 259 -20.46 15.21 6.40
C ARG A 259 -20.90 16.61 6.87
N PRO A 260 -21.35 16.76 8.14
CA PRO A 260 -21.90 18.03 8.64
C PRO A 260 -20.83 19.10 8.91
N ASP A 261 -19.59 18.67 9.21
CA ASP A 261 -18.56 19.53 9.82
C ASP A 261 -17.76 20.38 8.83
N THR A 262 -18.07 20.33 7.53
CA THR A 262 -17.26 20.98 6.49
C THR A 262 -18.04 22.14 5.86
N GLU A 263 -17.97 23.33 6.44
CA GLU A 263 -18.61 24.54 5.87
C GLU A 263 -17.89 25.05 4.62
N ASP A 264 -16.58 24.79 4.51
CA ASP A 264 -15.79 25.20 3.35
C ASP A 264 -16.08 24.33 2.12
N ARG A 265 -16.56 24.98 1.07
CA ARG A 265 -16.87 24.39 -0.23
C ARG A 265 -15.65 23.72 -0.87
N ALA A 266 -14.47 24.34 -0.78
CA ALA A 266 -13.26 23.81 -1.41
C ALA A 266 -12.81 22.51 -0.71
N THR A 267 -12.83 22.50 0.63
CA THR A 267 -12.55 21.30 1.41
C THR A 267 -13.55 20.18 1.10
N ARG A 268 -14.84 20.48 0.98
CA ARG A 268 -15.86 19.50 0.63
C ARG A 268 -15.65 18.89 -0.76
N GLN A 269 -15.35 19.73 -1.75
CA GLN A 269 -15.01 19.28 -3.10
C GLN A 269 -13.79 18.33 -3.08
N ALA A 270 -12.74 18.68 -2.32
CA ALA A 270 -11.55 17.85 -2.18
C ALA A 270 -11.85 16.50 -1.52
N LEU A 271 -12.74 16.46 -0.51
CA LEU A 271 -13.16 15.20 0.14
C LEU A 271 -13.91 14.28 -0.81
N ILE A 272 -14.86 14.83 -1.59
CA ILE A 272 -15.62 14.05 -2.58
C ILE A 272 -14.67 13.54 -3.67
N GLN A 273 -13.76 14.38 -4.17
CA GLN A 273 -12.77 13.96 -5.16
C GLN A 273 -11.84 12.87 -4.61
N ALA A 274 -11.40 12.99 -3.36
CA ALA A 274 -10.57 11.96 -2.74
C ALA A 274 -11.30 10.61 -2.57
N ALA A 275 -12.63 10.63 -2.37
CA ALA A 275 -13.45 9.43 -2.35
C ALA A 275 -13.57 8.80 -3.76
N ILE A 276 -13.74 9.62 -4.80
CA ILE A 276 -13.76 9.17 -6.20
C ILE A 276 -12.41 8.54 -6.59
N ASP A 277 -11.30 9.18 -6.21
CA ASP A 277 -9.94 8.72 -6.55
C ASP A 277 -9.54 7.44 -5.79
N MET A 278 -10.30 7.05 -4.75
CA MET A 278 -10.11 5.81 -3.98
C MET A 278 -8.68 5.61 -3.44
N ARG A 279 -7.93 6.70 -3.20
CA ARG A 279 -6.55 6.73 -2.67
C ARG A 279 -5.63 5.61 -3.22
N GLY A 280 -5.72 5.31 -4.52
CA GLY A 280 -4.88 4.30 -5.15
C GLY A 280 -5.20 2.84 -4.80
N LEU A 281 -6.37 2.56 -4.22
CA LEU A 281 -6.89 1.20 -4.01
C LEU A 281 -7.27 0.51 -5.33
N LEU A 282 -7.69 1.30 -6.33
CA LEU A 282 -8.02 0.78 -7.65
C LEU A 282 -6.74 0.67 -8.51
N GLY A 283 -6.17 -0.54 -8.57
CA GLY A 283 -5.05 -0.87 -9.45
C GLY A 283 -3.67 -0.86 -8.78
N PRO A 284 -2.59 -0.93 -9.58
CA PRO A 284 -1.25 -1.19 -9.07
C PRO A 284 -0.47 0.06 -8.64
N ALA A 285 -1.06 1.27 -8.71
CA ALA A 285 -0.33 2.52 -8.52
C ALA A 285 0.42 2.60 -7.19
N TYR A 286 -0.30 2.45 -6.08
CA TYR A 286 0.27 2.57 -4.74
C TYR A 286 1.25 1.42 -4.42
N MET A 287 0.94 0.21 -4.89
CA MET A 287 1.84 -0.94 -4.78
C MET A 287 3.19 -0.68 -5.48
N LEU A 288 3.16 -0.09 -6.69
CA LEU A 288 4.37 0.27 -7.43
C LEU A 288 5.20 1.35 -6.71
N GLU A 289 4.55 2.34 -6.10
CA GLU A 289 5.22 3.36 -5.29
C GLU A 289 5.87 2.76 -4.05
N LEU A 290 5.15 1.91 -3.29
CA LEU A 290 5.68 1.19 -2.14
C LEU A 290 6.87 0.31 -2.54
N ARG A 291 6.81 -0.36 -3.69
CA ARG A 291 7.92 -1.13 -4.23
C ARG A 291 9.13 -0.24 -4.54
N GLU A 292 8.94 0.92 -5.16
CA GLU A 292 10.04 1.86 -5.42
C GLU A 292 10.71 2.32 -4.13
N LEU A 293 9.92 2.68 -3.12
CA LEU A 293 10.42 3.07 -1.80
C LEU A 293 11.22 1.94 -1.15
N THR A 294 10.67 0.72 -1.16
CA THR A 294 11.33 -0.47 -0.61
C THR A 294 12.64 -0.77 -1.35
N ASN A 295 12.65 -0.64 -2.67
CA ASN A 295 13.84 -0.84 -3.48
C ASN A 295 14.91 0.23 -3.21
N ARG A 296 14.54 1.50 -3.05
CA ARG A 296 15.46 2.57 -2.64
C ARG A 296 16.02 2.30 -1.24
N GLN A 297 15.19 1.87 -0.29
CA GLN A 297 15.63 1.50 1.05
C GLN A 297 16.65 0.36 1.03
N ARG A 298 16.40 -0.70 0.24
CA ARG A 298 17.35 -1.80 0.07
C ARG A 298 18.66 -1.34 -0.53
N GLN A 299 18.62 -0.47 -1.54
CA GLN A 299 19.82 0.10 -2.16
C GLN A 299 20.61 0.93 -1.15
N TYR A 300 19.92 1.77 -0.38
CA TYR A 300 20.53 2.55 0.69
C TYR A 300 21.21 1.65 1.73
N HIS A 301 20.48 0.66 2.26
CA HIS A 301 21.02 -0.27 3.24
C HIS A 301 22.23 -1.06 2.70
N ARG A 302 22.25 -1.42 1.41
CA ARG A 302 23.41 -2.05 0.77
C ARG A 302 24.60 -1.12 0.65
N SER A 303 24.35 0.15 0.33
CA SER A 303 25.40 1.17 0.22
C SER A 303 25.99 1.57 1.58
N LEU A 304 25.33 1.23 2.69
CA LEU A 304 25.87 1.49 4.02
C LEU A 304 27.19 0.71 4.22
N PRO A 305 28.19 1.32 4.88
CA PRO A 305 29.38 0.60 5.31
C PRO A 305 29.03 -0.59 6.21
N ASP A 306 29.80 -1.67 6.13
CA ASP A 306 29.48 -2.91 6.86
C ASP A 306 29.49 -2.73 8.37
N TRP A 307 30.37 -1.88 8.90
CA TRP A 307 30.39 -1.54 10.33
C TRP A 307 29.05 -0.95 10.79
N MET A 308 28.38 -0.19 9.92
CA MET A 308 27.10 0.47 10.22
C MET A 308 25.93 -0.51 10.17
N LYS A 309 26.05 -1.61 9.41
CA LYS A 309 25.05 -2.68 9.35
C LYS A 309 25.06 -3.59 10.57
N ILE A 310 26.22 -3.72 11.24
CA ILE A 310 26.42 -4.60 12.40
C ILE A 310 26.48 -3.84 13.74
N ALA A 311 26.62 -2.52 13.70
CA ALA A 311 26.69 -1.68 14.88
C ALA A 311 25.39 -1.73 15.69
N SER A 312 25.51 -1.67 17.02
CA SER A 312 24.34 -1.55 17.89
C SER A 312 23.70 -0.17 17.73
N GLU A 313 22.43 -0.04 18.13
CA GLU A 313 21.73 1.24 18.08
C GLU A 313 22.45 2.32 18.92
N ALA A 314 23.01 1.93 20.07
CA ALA A 314 23.80 2.83 20.91
C ALA A 314 25.08 3.33 20.20
N ASP A 315 25.77 2.46 19.46
CA ASP A 315 26.97 2.83 18.69
C ASP A 315 26.61 3.76 17.53
N LEU A 316 25.48 3.50 16.86
CA LEU A 316 24.97 4.36 15.78
C LEU A 316 24.59 5.75 16.30
N GLN A 317 23.93 5.83 17.46
CA GLN A 317 23.60 7.10 18.12
C GLN A 317 24.86 7.87 18.56
N THR A 318 25.84 7.16 19.12
CA THR A 318 27.13 7.74 19.52
C THR A 318 27.87 8.30 18.30
N TYR A 319 27.92 7.54 17.21
CA TYR A 319 28.50 7.98 15.95
C TYR A 319 27.77 9.19 15.35
N ALA A 320 26.43 9.18 15.35
CA ALA A 320 25.62 10.31 14.88
C ALA A 320 25.87 11.57 15.71
N TRP A 321 26.02 11.42 17.03
CA TRP A 321 26.37 12.53 17.92
C TRP A 321 27.76 13.10 17.61
N HIS A 322 28.77 12.25 17.40
CA HIS A 322 30.12 12.67 17.03
C HIS A 322 30.16 13.39 15.68
N LEU A 323 29.41 12.91 14.67
CA LEU A 323 29.29 13.58 13.37
C LEU A 323 28.73 15.00 13.52
N ARG A 324 27.64 15.17 14.28
CA ARG A 324 27.05 16.50 14.52
C ARG A 324 28.03 17.43 15.21
N HIS A 325 28.72 16.95 16.24
CA HIS A 325 29.73 17.74 16.95
C HIS A 325 30.89 18.13 16.04
N TYR A 326 31.34 17.22 15.16
CA TYR A 326 32.36 17.52 14.17
C TYR A 326 31.89 18.59 13.19
N ASP A 327 30.68 18.47 12.65
CA ASP A 327 30.12 19.45 11.71
C ASP A 327 29.95 20.83 12.34
N GLU A 328 29.49 20.89 13.60
CA GLU A 328 29.38 22.13 14.38
C GLU A 328 30.75 22.78 14.63
N ALA A 329 31.75 21.98 15.05
CA ALA A 329 33.11 22.47 15.26
C ALA A 329 33.76 22.93 13.95
N HIS A 330 33.53 22.21 12.85
CA HIS A 330 34.02 22.56 11.52
C HIS A 330 33.36 23.84 10.99
N ALA A 331 32.04 24.00 11.18
CA ALA A 331 31.33 25.24 10.84
C ALA A 331 31.83 26.44 11.66
N ALA A 332 32.09 26.26 12.96
CA ALA A 332 32.67 27.29 13.81
C ALA A 332 34.09 27.68 13.35
N MET A 333 34.93 26.70 13.02
CA MET A 333 36.27 26.93 12.48
C MET A 333 36.23 27.66 11.13
N LEU A 334 35.35 27.25 10.21
CA LEU A 334 35.16 27.93 8.93
C LEU A 334 34.59 29.34 9.08
N SER A 335 33.78 29.61 10.12
CA SER A 335 33.31 30.95 10.45
C SER A 335 34.45 31.86 10.92
N VAL A 336 35.33 31.34 11.78
CA VAL A 336 36.54 32.06 12.25
C VAL A 336 37.51 32.31 11.09
N LEU A 337 37.68 31.34 10.19
CA LEU A 337 38.53 31.48 9.01
C LEU A 337 37.88 32.29 7.88
N GLY A 338 36.55 32.33 7.79
CA GLY A 338 35.79 33.12 6.82
C GLY A 338 35.88 34.63 7.05
N ALA A 339 36.19 35.05 8.29
CA ALA A 339 36.56 36.42 8.62
C ALA A 339 37.98 36.80 8.14
N ALA A 340 38.77 35.85 7.63
CA ALA A 340 40.12 36.06 7.10
C ALA A 340 40.29 35.35 5.74
N ARG A 341 40.07 36.07 4.62
CA ARG A 341 40.48 35.58 3.29
C ARG A 341 41.87 36.08 2.91
N PRO A 342 42.65 35.37 2.07
CA PRO A 342 42.44 34.01 1.53
C PRO A 342 43.67 33.08 1.74
N LEU A 343 43.47 31.76 1.61
CA LEU A 343 44.54 30.85 1.18
C LEU A 343 43.99 29.80 0.23
N GLN A 344 44.45 29.88 -1.01
CA GLN A 344 44.27 28.88 -2.05
C GLN A 344 45.08 27.62 -1.67
N ASN A 345 44.52 26.46 -2.05
CA ASN A 345 45.18 25.17 -2.21
C ASN A 345 45.70 24.45 -0.96
N ILE A 346 44.81 23.69 -0.28
CA ILE A 346 45.12 22.32 0.19
C ILE A 346 43.86 21.44 0.00
N LEU A 347 43.99 20.38 -0.80
CA LEU A 347 43.06 19.27 -1.12
C LEU A 347 42.71 18.41 0.15
N PRO A 348 41.82 17.38 0.11
CA PRO A 348 41.14 16.73 -1.02
C PRO A 348 39.60 16.62 -0.89
N LYS A 349 38.95 16.37 -2.03
CA LYS A 349 37.54 15.97 -2.12
C LYS A 349 37.36 14.55 -1.59
N HIS A 350 36.97 14.38 -0.33
CA HIS A 350 36.26 13.17 0.10
C HIS A 350 35.26 13.53 1.19
N VAL A 351 34.03 13.01 1.03
CA VAL A 351 32.92 13.02 2.00
C VAL A 351 32.18 14.35 2.15
N CYS A 352 31.53 14.80 1.07
CA CYS A 352 30.27 15.54 1.18
C CYS A 352 29.20 14.75 0.43
N ALA A 353 28.51 13.85 1.13
CA ALA A 353 27.17 13.42 0.72
C ALA A 353 26.18 14.41 1.37
N PRO A 354 25.49 15.27 0.60
CA PRO A 354 24.51 16.19 1.18
C PRO A 354 23.25 15.40 1.56
N GLY A 355 22.76 15.57 2.80
CA GLY A 355 21.41 15.14 3.20
C GLY A 355 21.32 14.20 4.40
N TRP A 356 22.00 14.52 5.50
CA TRP A 356 21.89 13.81 6.78
C TRP A 356 21.64 14.87 7.87
N PRO A 357 20.38 15.30 8.15
CA PRO A 357 19.74 14.86 9.41
C PRO A 357 18.19 15.03 9.45
N MET A 358 17.42 14.44 8.53
CA MET A 358 15.94 14.36 8.71
C MET A 358 15.33 12.99 8.39
N THR A 359 16.08 12.08 7.80
CA THR A 359 15.60 10.75 7.40
C THR A 359 15.60 9.71 8.53
N TRP A 360 16.25 9.98 9.66
CA TRP A 360 16.36 8.99 10.76
C TRP A 360 15.05 8.74 11.51
N ALA A 361 14.11 9.70 11.53
CA ALA A 361 12.82 9.51 12.20
C ALA A 361 11.81 8.66 11.39
N MET A 362 12.00 8.50 10.08
CA MET A 362 11.15 7.63 9.24
C MET A 362 11.70 6.20 9.07
N ILE A 363 12.99 5.97 9.35
CA ILE A 363 13.70 4.75 8.93
C ILE A 363 13.62 3.60 9.94
N TRP A 364 13.16 3.82 11.17
CA TRP A 364 13.20 2.79 12.24
C TRP A 364 11.85 2.21 12.67
N THR A 365 10.72 2.64 12.10
CA THR A 365 9.39 2.07 12.41
C THR A 365 8.99 0.87 11.53
N HIS A 366 9.87 0.40 10.63
CA HIS A 366 9.58 -0.69 9.68
C HIS A 366 10.43 -1.95 9.90
N ALA A 367 11.16 -2.03 11.01
CA ALA A 367 11.80 -3.25 11.45
C ALA A 367 11.30 -3.59 12.86
N HIS A 368 10.08 -4.15 12.94
CA HIS A 368 9.74 -5.27 13.81
C HIS A 368 8.35 -5.83 13.49
#